data_AF-A0A8J5M5R3-F1
#
_entry.id   AF-A0A8J5M5R3-F1
#
_cell.length_a   1.000
_cell.length_b   1.000
_cell.length_c   1.000
_cell.angle_alpha   90.00
_cell.angle_beta   90.00
_cell.angle_gamma   90.00
#
_symmetry.space_group_name_H-M   'P 1'
#
loop_
_entity.id
_entity.type
_entity.pdbx_description
1 polymer ?
#
loop_
_entity_poly.entity_id
_entity_poly.type
_entity_poly.pdbx_seq_one_letter_code
_entity_poly.pdbx_strand_id
1 'polypeptide(L)' 'MEHALTFIDPTSLVFEPMYDMVLVDEKWFYEDVNKSSCLLFEGETALQRSRRSKNHVPKTMSLLQWRILGKSSIFLYL' A
#
# COMPACT_ATOMS: atom_id res chain seq x y z
N MET A 1 5.97 21.81 -7.65
CA MET A 1 7.03 21.21 -6.80
C MET A 1 7.35 22.05 -5.57
N GLU A 2 6.66 23.17 -5.32
CA GLU A 2 6.98 24.09 -4.23
C GLU A 2 6.51 23.61 -2.84
N HIS A 3 5.52 22.72 -2.76
CA HIS A 3 4.95 22.29 -1.47
C HIS A 3 5.79 21.25 -0.69
N ALA A 4 6.75 20.58 -1.35
CA ALA A 4 7.56 19.54 -0.72
C ALA A 4 8.89 20.07 -0.15
N LEU A 5 9.35 21.22 -0.65
CA LEU A 5 10.66 21.80 -0.30
C LEU A 5 10.61 22.75 0.90
N THR A 6 9.42 23.17 1.35
CA THR A 6 9.25 23.98 2.57
C THR A 6 9.66 23.27 3.85
N PHE A 7 9.84 21.95 3.82
CA PHE A 7 10.19 21.13 4.98
C PHE A 7 11.68 20.79 5.08
N ILE A 8 12.51 21.29 4.16
CA ILE A 8 13.95 21.06 4.17
C ILE A 8 14.62 22.35 4.66
N ASP A 9 15.34 22.27 5.78
CA ASP A 9 16.22 23.37 6.17
C ASP A 9 17.34 23.50 5.12
N PRO A 10 17.46 24.64 4.42
CA PRO A 10 18.44 24.81 3.34
C PRO A 10 19.89 24.75 3.85
N THR A 11 20.11 24.88 5.16
CA THR A 11 21.46 24.87 5.76
C THR A 11 21.90 23.47 6.16
N SER A 12 21.06 22.71 6.87
CA SER A 12 21.38 21.35 7.30
C SER A 12 21.01 20.27 6.28
N LEU A 13 20.16 20.59 5.29
CA LEU A 13 19.53 19.64 4.36
C LEU A 13 18.77 18.51 5.08
N VAL A 14 18.42 18.73 6.35
CA VAL A 14 17.62 17.79 7.15
C VAL A 14 16.15 18.15 6.99
N PHE A 15 15.32 17.13 6.86
CA PHE A 15 13.87 17.31 6.87
C PHE A 15 13.38 17.63 8.28
N GLU A 16 12.52 18.63 8.40
CA GLU A 16 11.77 18.90 9.62
C GLU A 16 10.98 17.65 10.01
N PRO A 17 11.09 17.19 11.27
CA PRO A 17 10.45 15.97 11.71
C PRO A 17 8.91 16.10 11.63
N MET A 18 8.28 15.22 10.85
CA MET A 18 6.82 15.20 10.65
C MET A 18 6.05 14.51 11.80
N TYR A 19 6.56 14.56 13.03
CA TYR A 19 5.97 13.84 14.17
C TYR A 19 4.57 14.34 14.54
N ASP A 20 4.20 15.55 14.14
CA ASP A 20 2.88 16.12 14.38
C ASP A 20 1.94 16.03 13.18
N MET A 21 2.39 15.43 12.08
CA MET A 21 1.56 15.23 10.91
C MET A 21 0.80 13.91 11.01
N VAL A 22 -0.52 14.02 10.84
CA VAL A 22 -1.40 12.88 10.60
C VAL A 22 -1.59 12.76 9.10
N LEU A 23 -1.24 11.61 8.54
CA LEU A 23 -1.41 11.32 7.12
C LEU A 23 -2.61 10.40 6.95
N VAL A 24 -3.51 10.79 6.06
CA VAL A 24 -4.73 10.07 5.74
C VAL A 24 -4.65 9.66 4.27
N ASP A 25 -4.91 8.40 3.98
CA ASP A 25 -4.85 7.84 2.63
C ASP A 25 -6.07 6.94 2.37
N GLU A 26 -6.53 6.93 1.12
CA GLU A 26 -7.55 5.99 0.65
C GLU A 26 -6.86 4.82 -0.04
N LYS A 27 -7.07 3.60 0.46
CA LYS A 27 -6.50 2.39 -0.13
C LYS A 27 -7.57 1.41 -0.54
N TRP A 28 -7.45 0.91 -1.77
CA TRP A 28 -8.31 -0.15 -2.30
C TRP A 28 -7.67 -1.53 -2.08
N PHE A 29 -8.34 -2.37 -1.30
CA PHE A 29 -8.01 -3.78 -1.13
C PHE A 29 -8.86 -4.62 -2.09
N TYR A 30 -8.20 -5.44 -2.89
CA TYR A 30 -8.89 -6.37 -3.79
C TYR A 30 -9.17 -7.65 -3.02
N GLU A 31 -10.36 -8.21 -3.19
CA GLU A 31 -10.67 -9.54 -2.68
C GLU A 31 -9.66 -10.55 -3.25
N ASP A 32 -9.15 -11.42 -2.38
CA ASP A 32 -8.01 -12.27 -2.71
C ASP A 32 -8.38 -13.25 -3.81
N VAL A 33 -7.81 -13.05 -5.00
CA VAL A 33 -7.89 -14.03 -6.08
C VAL A 33 -6.82 -15.06 -5.76
N ASN A 34 -7.21 -16.20 -5.19
CA ASN A 34 -6.33 -17.31 -4.83
C ASN A 34 -5.21 -17.50 -5.87
N LYS A 35 -3.99 -17.09 -5.50
CA LYS A 35 -2.79 -17.22 -6.34
C LYS A 35 -2.07 -18.54 -6.08
N SER A 36 -2.80 -19.60 -5.71
CA SER A 36 -2.22 -20.93 -5.55
C SER A 36 -1.49 -21.31 -6.84
N SER A 37 -0.17 -21.30 -6.79
CA SER A 37 0.68 -21.83 -7.85
C SER A 37 0.46 -23.34 -7.88
N CYS A 38 -0.27 -23.81 -8.89
CA CYS A 38 -0.48 -25.24 -9.08
C CYS A 38 0.78 -25.80 -9.75
N LEU A 39 1.44 -26.75 -9.09
CA LEU A 39 2.45 -27.59 -9.73
C LEU A 39 1.69 -28.59 -10.60
N LEU A 40 1.90 -28.55 -11.91
CA LEU A 40 1.29 -29.51 -12.84
C LEU A 40 2.27 -30.67 -13.05
N PHE A 41 1.83 -31.90 -12.79
CA PHE A 41 2.61 -33.10 -13.10
C PHE A 41 2.34 -33.60 -14.54
N GLU A 42 3.26 -34.41 -15.10
CA GLU A 42 3.06 -35.02 -16.43
C GLU A 42 1.80 -35.89 -16.44
N GLY A 43 0.85 -35.56 -17.32
CA GLY A 43 -0.43 -36.27 -17.48
C GLY A 43 -1.65 -35.58 -16.86
N GLU A 44 -1.47 -34.52 -16.06
CA GLU A 44 -2.59 -33.74 -15.52
C GLU A 44 -3.04 -32.64 -16.48
N THR A 45 -4.35 -32.38 -16.52
CA THR A 45 -4.91 -31.29 -17.33
C THR A 45 -4.70 -29.96 -16.60
N ALA A 46 -4.16 -28.96 -17.31
CA ALA A 46 -3.95 -27.63 -16.74
C ALA A 46 -5.27 -27.04 -16.20
N LEU A 47 -5.28 -26.63 -14.93
CA LEU A 47 -6.38 -25.86 -14.36
C LEU A 47 -6.61 -24.62 -15.23
N GLN A 48 -7.81 -24.50 -15.78
CA GLN A 48 -8.20 -23.37 -16.62
C GLN A 48 -8.09 -22.07 -15.82
N ARG A 49 -7.06 -21.27 -16.11
CA ARG A 49 -6.87 -19.96 -15.50
C ARG A 49 -7.94 -19.02 -16.03
N SER A 50 -8.98 -18.77 -15.24
CA SER A 50 -9.92 -17.70 -15.54
C SER A 50 -9.27 -16.35 -15.23
N ARG A 51 -8.80 -15.63 -16.26
CA ARG A 51 -8.31 -14.25 -16.09
C ARG A 51 -9.49 -13.30 -16.04
N ARG A 52 -9.98 -12.98 -14.84
CA ARG A 52 -10.96 -11.88 -14.67
C ARG A 52 -10.22 -10.54 -14.67
N SER A 53 -10.81 -9.53 -15.31
CA SER A 53 -10.30 -8.16 -15.24
C SER A 53 -10.35 -7.66 -13.80
N LYS A 54 -9.34 -6.90 -13.38
CA LYS A 54 -9.28 -6.25 -12.06
C LYS A 54 -10.49 -5.35 -11.76
N ASN A 55 -11.24 -4.92 -12.78
CA ASN A 55 -12.46 -4.12 -12.61
C ASN A 55 -13.66 -4.95 -12.14
N HIS A 56 -13.61 -6.26 -12.28
CA HIS A 56 -14.69 -7.18 -11.91
C HIS A 56 -14.35 -8.00 -10.65
N VAL A 57 -13.22 -7.70 -10.01
CA VAL A 57 -12.85 -8.24 -8.70
C VAL A 57 -13.44 -7.30 -7.65
N PRO A 58 -14.22 -7.79 -6.68
CA PRO A 58 -14.70 -6.96 -5.59
C PRO A 58 -13.54 -6.25 -4.89
N LYS A 59 -13.75 -4.97 -4.58
CA LYS A 59 -12.75 -4.14 -3.90
C LYS A 59 -13.39 -3.53 -2.67
N THR A 60 -12.62 -3.50 -1.60
CA THR A 60 -12.97 -2.79 -0.38
C THR A 60 -12.12 -1.54 -0.30
N MET A 61 -12.76 -0.37 -0.18
CA MET A 61 -12.05 0.86 0.15
C MET A 61 -11.81 0.90 1.64
N SER A 62 -10.61 1.28 2.05
CA SER A 62 -10.32 1.58 3.44
C SER A 62 -9.67 2.95 3.52
N LEU A 63 -10.12 3.73 4.50
CA LEU A 63 -9.45 4.95 4.91
C LEU A 63 -8.41 4.57 5.95
N LEU A 64 -7.15 4.91 5.69
CA LEU A 64 -6.04 4.62 6.59
C LEU A 64 -5.52 5.93 7.16
N GLN A 65 -5.32 5.94 8.48
CA GLN A 65 -4.71 7.04 9.18
C GLN A 65 -3.43 6.56 9.86
N TRP A 66 -2.34 7.30 9.67
CA TRP A 66 -1.08 7.00 10.32
C TRP A 66 -0.34 8.27 10.74
N ARG A 67 0.51 8.09 11.76
CA ARG A 67 1.34 9.15 12.34
C ARG A 67 2.74 8.62 12.61
N ILE A 68 3.75 9.45 12.39
CA ILE A 68 5.12 9.16 12.79
C ILE A 68 5.28 9.61 14.24
N LEU A 69 5.69 8.71 15.14
CA LEU A 69 5.88 9.03 16.57
C LEU A 69 7.36 9.10 17.00
N GLY A 70 8.29 8.84 16.09
CA GLY A 70 9.72 8.92 16.35
C GLY A 70 10.55 8.54 15.12
N LYS A 71 11.89 8.59 15.24
CA LYS A 71 12.83 8.35 14.11
C LYS A 71 12.66 7.01 13.40
N SER A 72 11.93 6.05 13.99
CA SER A 72 11.77 4.69 13.43
C SER A 72 10.41 4.06 13.72
N SER A 73 9.38 4.83 14.10
CA SER A 73 8.09 4.28 14.52
C SER A 73 6.92 4.90 13.76
N ILE A 74 6.18 4.06 13.05
CA ILE A 74 4.95 4.37 12.33
C ILE A 74 3.84 3.52 12.94
N PHE A 75 2.74 4.16 13.35
CA PHE A 75 1.56 3.47 13.84
C PHE A 75 0.43 3.60 12.82
N LEU A 76 -0.18 2.46 12.47
CA LEU A 76 -1.38 2.38 11.66
C LEU A 76 -2.57 2.25 12.61
N TYR A 77 -3.51 3.18 12.52
CA TYR A 77 -4.79 3.09 13.22
C TYR A 77 -5.81 2.56 12.20
N LEU A 78 -6.45 1.42 12.52
CA LEU A 78 -7.50 0.77 11.73
C LEU A 78 -8.86 1.00 12.38
#